data_AF-A0A409VC90-F1
#
_entry.id   AF-A0A409VC90-F1
#
_cell.length_a   1.000
_cell.length_b   1.000
_cell.length_c   1.000
_cell.angle_alpha   90.00
_cell.angle_beta   90.00
_cell.angle_gamma   90.00
#
_symmetry.space_group_name_H-M   'P 1'
#
loop_
_entity.id
_entity.type
_entity.pdbx_description
1 polymer ?
#
loop_
_entity_poly.entity_id
_entity_poly.type
_entity_poly.pdbx_seq_one_letter_code
_entity_poly.pdbx_strand_id
1 'polypeptide(L)'
;MLKHRGFSAWIMSNGQQLPEHLVAVDEEAHRVSCWIPGKEGQIFTVYWQDHGGKVDTCAFITLDGLTVPGRFLFGEGVASRGGVRASPETERPFVFQKVPEDNGKSDTKGPVKDAGMIILKIKRIKRVDGRPANPLQPIPSVLGKRKHSSRDTSFGEEVKAFSQHPTTWEVRPHDDDETVPGAIKPSTYVSFVFRYRSPEFLEAQGIAVEEDKPKPRPPKRQAVRRITSLPPHVHQESLSPVEPPAKKPRLSSSSTQAFPTGVRRPSAEVRRTASWNTTSSQPTVGPTESQFFLPRPKPYSATPLILPPDPDSSVTSESPDPSGGSQDSR
;
A
#
# COMPACT_ATOMS: atom_id res chain seq x y z
N MET A 1 14.46 0.80 2.40
CA MET A 1 13.57 -0.36 2.18
C MET A 1 13.23 -0.99 3.51
N LEU A 2 11.95 -0.96 3.92
CA LEU A 2 11.51 -1.55 5.17
C LEU A 2 11.52 -3.08 5.07
N LYS A 3 11.92 -3.76 6.15
CA LYS A 3 11.93 -5.23 6.25
C LYS A 3 11.32 -5.67 7.57
N HIS A 4 10.42 -6.65 7.54
CA HIS A 4 9.84 -7.26 8.74
C HIS A 4 9.18 -8.60 8.41
N ARG A 5 9.39 -9.62 9.27
CA ARG A 5 8.73 -10.94 9.18
C ARG A 5 8.83 -11.63 7.81
N GLY A 6 9.98 -11.50 7.14
CA GLY A 6 10.19 -12.09 5.80
C GLY A 6 9.55 -11.30 4.66
N PHE A 7 9.03 -10.11 4.92
CA PHE A 7 8.53 -9.18 3.91
C PHE A 7 9.39 -7.93 3.83
N SER A 8 9.44 -7.32 2.65
CA SER A 8 9.89 -5.95 2.48
C SER A 8 8.87 -5.11 1.75
N ALA A 9 8.89 -3.79 2.01
CA ALA A 9 8.01 -2.85 1.36
C ALA A 9 8.72 -1.51 1.14
N TRP A 10 8.36 -0.84 0.05
CA TRP A 10 8.89 0.47 -0.31
C TRP A 10 7.92 1.23 -1.23
N ILE A 11 8.12 2.55 -1.31
CA ILE A 11 7.37 3.41 -2.23
C ILE A 11 8.30 3.86 -3.35
N MET A 12 7.83 3.73 -4.59
CA MET A 12 8.47 4.29 -5.76
C MET A 12 7.70 5.53 -6.22
N SER A 13 8.39 6.63 -6.48
CA SER A 13 7.83 7.83 -7.11
C SER A 13 8.71 8.20 -8.31
N ASN A 14 8.11 8.43 -9.48
CA ASN A 14 8.83 8.75 -10.71
C ASN A 14 10.00 7.78 -11.03
N GLY A 15 9.79 6.48 -10.78
CA GLY A 15 10.80 5.45 -11.04
C GLY A 15 11.96 5.42 -10.04
N GLN A 16 11.93 6.22 -8.98
CA GLN A 16 12.92 6.22 -7.91
C GLN A 16 12.31 5.76 -6.58
N GLN A 17 13.07 5.00 -5.81
CA GLN A 17 12.68 4.64 -4.45
C GLN A 17 12.76 5.88 -3.55
N LEU A 18 11.69 6.17 -2.82
CA LEU A 18 11.69 7.28 -1.88
C LEU A 18 12.56 6.95 -0.65
N PRO A 19 13.33 7.92 -0.12
CA PRO A 19 14.09 7.73 1.10
C PRO A 19 13.13 7.55 2.29
N GLU A 20 13.56 6.73 3.25
CA GLU A 20 12.79 6.37 4.44
C GLU A 20 13.50 6.96 5.66
N HIS A 21 12.78 7.76 6.45
CA HIS A 21 13.32 8.46 7.62
C HIS A 21 12.63 7.98 8.90
N LEU A 22 13.36 8.01 10.02
CA LEU A 22 12.88 7.62 11.36
C LEU A 22 12.09 6.30 11.35
N VAL A 23 12.76 5.23 10.90
CA VAL A 23 12.16 3.89 10.89
C VAL A 23 11.92 3.43 12.33
N ALA A 24 10.69 3.05 12.64
CA ALA A 24 10.28 2.51 13.93
C ALA A 24 9.60 1.16 13.74
N VAL A 25 10.00 0.18 14.54
CA VAL A 25 9.44 -1.18 14.55
C VAL A 25 8.66 -1.38 15.84
N ASP A 26 7.41 -1.79 15.69
CA ASP A 26 6.50 -2.17 16.76
C ASP A 26 6.30 -3.68 16.66
N GLU A 27 7.08 -4.40 17.47
CA GLU A 27 7.12 -5.86 17.46
C GLU A 27 5.82 -6.49 17.95
N GLU A 28 5.10 -5.84 18.87
CA GLU A 28 3.82 -6.34 19.41
C GLU A 28 2.71 -6.24 18.35
N ALA A 29 2.60 -5.10 17.66
CA ALA A 29 1.62 -4.91 16.60
C ALA A 29 2.06 -5.44 15.22
N HIS A 30 3.28 -6.01 15.13
CA HIS A 30 3.90 -6.49 13.89
C HIS A 30 3.89 -5.42 12.78
N ARG A 31 4.29 -4.21 13.17
CA ARG A 31 4.15 -3.00 12.37
C ARG A 31 5.48 -2.28 12.24
N VAL A 32 5.86 -1.94 11.01
CA VAL A 32 6.98 -1.04 10.76
C VAL A 32 6.45 0.27 10.21
N SER A 33 6.97 1.39 10.70
CA SER A 33 6.60 2.71 10.22
C SER A 33 7.82 3.56 9.89
N CYS A 34 7.67 4.47 8.93
CA CYS A 34 8.69 5.47 8.60
C CYS A 34 8.04 6.72 8.02
N TRP A 35 8.84 7.77 7.86
CA TRP A 35 8.48 8.97 7.10
C TRP A 35 9.06 8.93 5.69
N ILE A 36 8.29 9.39 4.72
CA ILE A 36 8.72 9.52 3.32
C ILE A 36 8.37 10.90 2.75
N PRO A 37 9.18 11.47 1.85
CA PRO A 37 8.84 12.70 1.15
C PRO A 37 7.82 12.42 0.05
N GLY A 38 6.63 13.04 0.11
CA GLY A 38 5.63 12.98 -0.95
C GLY A 38 5.52 14.32 -1.65
N LYS A 39 5.97 14.43 -2.91
CA LYS A 39 5.90 15.67 -3.71
C LYS A 39 4.59 15.75 -4.48
N GLU A 40 3.95 16.92 -4.44
CA GLU A 40 2.67 17.16 -5.11
C GLU A 40 2.71 16.84 -6.61
N GLY A 41 1.61 16.28 -7.12
CA GLY A 41 1.44 15.88 -8.51
C GLY A 41 2.19 14.60 -8.91
N GLN A 42 3.07 14.07 -8.04
CA GLN A 42 3.82 12.87 -8.38
C GLN A 42 2.99 11.61 -8.21
N ILE A 43 3.02 10.77 -9.25
CA ILE A 43 2.47 9.42 -9.21
C ILE A 43 3.42 8.54 -8.40
N PHE A 44 2.85 7.74 -7.49
CA PHE A 44 3.61 6.76 -6.74
C PHE A 44 3.04 5.36 -6.87
N THR A 45 3.88 4.38 -6.56
CA THR A 45 3.53 2.96 -6.57
C THR A 45 4.02 2.31 -5.28
N VAL A 46 3.14 1.56 -4.64
CA VAL A 46 3.46 0.75 -3.46
C VAL A 46 4.02 -0.58 -3.94
N TYR A 47 5.22 -0.92 -3.52
CA TYR A 47 5.87 -2.20 -3.80
C TYR A 47 6.02 -3.01 -2.51
N TRP A 48 5.92 -4.33 -2.65
CA TRP A 48 6.26 -5.25 -1.58
C TRP A 48 6.78 -6.58 -2.13
N GLN A 49 7.59 -7.24 -1.32
CA GLN A 49 8.21 -8.50 -1.64
C GLN A 49 8.03 -9.50 -0.50
N ASP A 50 7.69 -10.73 -0.85
CA ASP A 50 7.80 -11.90 0.00
C ASP A 50 9.16 -12.57 -0.25
N HIS A 51 9.96 -12.74 0.81
CA HIS A 51 11.30 -13.33 0.74
C HIS A 51 11.32 -14.86 0.90
N GLY A 52 10.19 -15.55 0.69
CA GLY A 52 10.13 -17.02 0.67
C GLY A 52 9.33 -17.61 1.82
N GLY A 53 8.20 -17.00 2.18
CA GLY A 53 7.33 -17.44 3.26
C GLY A 53 6.64 -18.79 3.00
N LYS A 54 6.64 -19.33 1.77
CA LYS A 54 5.95 -20.57 1.33
C LYS A 54 4.45 -20.61 1.59
N VAL A 55 3.89 -19.49 2.03
CA VAL A 55 2.49 -19.30 2.40
C VAL A 55 1.88 -18.29 1.45
N ASP A 56 0.72 -18.60 0.89
CA ASP A 56 -0.01 -17.66 0.08
C ASP A 56 -0.37 -16.42 0.90
N THR A 57 -0.16 -15.24 0.34
CA THR A 57 -0.49 -13.98 0.97
C THR A 57 -1.35 -13.09 0.08
N CYS A 58 -2.13 -12.23 0.72
CA CYS A 58 -2.84 -11.15 0.04
C CYS A 58 -2.56 -9.81 0.73
N ALA A 59 -2.45 -8.76 -0.07
CA ALA A 59 -2.17 -7.42 0.40
C ALA A 59 -3.39 -6.50 0.27
N PHE A 60 -3.52 -5.56 1.20
CA PHE A 60 -4.46 -4.45 1.16
C PHE A 60 -3.71 -3.16 1.41
N ILE A 61 -4.04 -2.12 0.67
CA ILE A 61 -3.38 -0.81 0.78
C ILE A 61 -4.44 0.17 1.28
N THR A 62 -4.16 0.88 2.36
CA THR A 62 -5.01 1.96 2.85
C THR A 62 -4.33 3.29 2.52
N LEU A 63 -5.02 4.13 1.76
CA LEU A 63 -4.61 5.48 1.40
C LEU A 63 -5.51 6.45 2.14
N ASP A 64 -5.00 7.12 3.16
CA ASP A 64 -5.75 8.13 3.91
C ASP A 64 -7.11 7.65 4.44
N GLY A 65 -7.16 6.39 4.87
CA GLY A 65 -8.36 5.73 5.37
C GLY A 65 -9.17 4.97 4.30
N LEU A 66 -8.93 5.18 3.01
CA LEU A 66 -9.56 4.39 1.95
C LEU A 66 -8.76 3.13 1.66
N THR A 67 -9.39 1.97 1.88
CA THR A 67 -8.77 0.68 1.60
C THR A 67 -9.01 0.27 0.15
N VAL A 68 -7.93 0.03 -0.59
CA VAL A 68 -7.93 -0.52 -1.94
C VAL A 68 -7.34 -1.94 -1.93
N PRO A 69 -7.84 -2.85 -2.79
CA PRO A 69 -7.31 -4.20 -2.89
C PRO A 69 -5.90 -4.21 -3.49
N GLY A 70 -5.00 -4.99 -2.89
CA GLY A 70 -3.66 -5.26 -3.42
C GLY A 70 -3.63 -6.48 -4.34
N ARG A 71 -2.51 -7.22 -4.30
CA ARG A 71 -2.28 -8.44 -5.08
C ARG A 71 -2.10 -9.65 -4.17
N PHE A 72 -2.16 -10.82 -4.79
CA PHE A 72 -1.73 -12.08 -4.18
C PHE A 72 -0.23 -12.31 -4.44
N LEU A 73 0.45 -12.95 -3.49
CA LEU A 73 1.75 -13.58 -3.67
C LEU A 73 1.66 -15.03 -3.22
N PHE A 74 2.37 -15.94 -3.91
CA PHE A 74 2.22 -17.39 -3.72
C PHE A 74 3.45 -17.97 -3.02
N GLY A 75 3.70 -17.49 -1.78
CA GLY A 75 4.84 -17.91 -0.97
C GLY A 75 6.19 -17.29 -1.30
N GLU A 76 6.31 -16.56 -2.42
CA GLU A 76 7.47 -15.73 -2.75
C GLU A 76 7.14 -14.71 -3.86
N GLY A 77 8.00 -13.71 -4.03
CA GLY A 77 7.99 -12.82 -5.19
C GLY A 77 7.73 -11.35 -4.86
N VAL A 78 7.64 -10.54 -5.91
CA VAL A 78 7.45 -9.08 -5.81
C VAL A 78 6.12 -8.71 -6.43
N ALA A 79 5.34 -7.89 -5.73
CA ALA A 79 4.12 -7.31 -6.24
C ALA A 79 4.10 -5.79 -6.04
N SER A 80 3.25 -5.13 -6.81
CA SER A 80 3.06 -3.70 -6.71
C SER A 80 1.66 -3.26 -7.10
N ARG A 81 1.30 -2.05 -6.65
CA ARG A 81 0.05 -1.38 -6.98
C ARG A 81 0.28 0.13 -7.01
N GLY A 82 -0.07 0.77 -8.12
CA GLY A 82 0.09 2.21 -8.32
C GLY A 82 -1.20 2.93 -8.67
N GLY A 83 -2.37 2.29 -8.51
CA GLY A 83 -3.66 2.88 -8.85
C GLY A 83 -4.87 2.07 -8.37
N VAL A 84 -6.04 2.68 -8.40
CA VAL A 84 -7.34 2.07 -8.13
C VAL A 84 -8.09 1.86 -9.42
N ARG A 85 -8.78 0.72 -9.57
CA ARG A 85 -9.50 0.40 -10.79
C ARG A 85 -10.77 1.27 -10.89
N ALA A 86 -10.94 1.96 -12.02
CA ALA A 86 -12.12 2.79 -12.31
C ALA A 86 -13.11 2.07 -13.24
N SER A 87 -12.60 1.24 -14.16
CA SER A 87 -13.40 0.39 -15.04
C SER A 87 -12.73 -0.98 -15.27
N PRO A 88 -13.35 -1.91 -16.02
CA PRO A 88 -12.72 -3.18 -16.39
C PRO A 88 -11.39 -3.03 -17.14
N GLU A 89 -11.13 -1.88 -17.78
CA GLU A 89 -9.94 -1.65 -18.61
C GLU A 89 -9.14 -0.39 -18.23
N THR A 90 -9.53 0.30 -17.15
CA THR A 90 -8.89 1.55 -16.73
C THR A 90 -8.62 1.59 -15.24
N GLU A 91 -7.62 2.38 -14.85
CA GLU A 91 -7.30 2.65 -13.45
C GLU A 91 -6.91 4.12 -13.26
N ARG A 92 -7.12 4.65 -12.06
CA ARG A 92 -6.65 5.96 -11.66
C ARG A 92 -5.39 5.81 -10.82
N PRO A 93 -4.27 6.43 -11.20
CA PRO A 93 -3.01 6.29 -10.49
C PRO A 93 -3.06 6.96 -9.11
N PHE A 94 -2.26 6.48 -8.17
CA PHE A 94 -2.08 7.13 -6.88
C PHE A 94 -1.20 8.37 -7.04
N VAL A 95 -1.67 9.52 -6.59
CA VAL A 95 -0.99 10.80 -6.73
C VAL A 95 -0.89 11.47 -5.36
N PHE A 96 0.25 12.09 -5.06
CA PHE A 96 0.31 13.02 -3.92
C PHE A 96 -0.35 14.34 -4.29
N GLN A 97 -1.33 14.80 -3.53
CA GLN A 97 -2.06 16.03 -3.78
C GLN A 97 -1.93 17.00 -2.61
N LYS A 98 -1.81 18.30 -2.91
CA LYS A 98 -1.98 19.35 -1.91
C LYS A 98 -3.47 19.50 -1.63
N VAL A 99 -3.84 19.44 -0.35
CA VAL A 99 -5.22 19.74 0.07
C VAL A 99 -5.47 21.20 -0.28
N PRO A 100 -6.48 21.51 -1.12
CA PRO A 100 -6.85 22.89 -1.36
C PRO A 100 -7.23 23.52 -0.04
N GLU A 101 -6.74 24.73 0.19
CA GLU A 101 -7.02 25.54 1.37
C GLU A 101 -8.46 26.07 1.24
N ASP A 102 -9.43 25.18 1.33
CA ASP A 102 -10.83 25.56 1.23
C ASP A 102 -11.26 26.16 2.57
N ASN A 103 -11.43 27.50 2.57
CA ASN A 103 -11.92 28.27 3.71
C ASN A 103 -13.43 28.02 4.00
N GLY A 104 -14.08 27.14 3.23
CA GLY A 104 -15.48 26.76 3.40
C GLY A 104 -15.71 25.89 4.64
N LYS A 105 -16.53 26.38 5.57
CA LYS A 105 -17.08 25.65 6.73
C LYS A 105 -17.82 24.39 6.27
N SER A 106 -17.12 23.26 6.10
CA SER A 106 -17.80 21.99 5.83
C SER A 106 -18.01 21.22 7.13
N ASP A 107 -19.28 20.98 7.47
CA ASP A 107 -19.77 20.34 8.72
C ASP A 107 -19.47 18.82 8.82
N THR A 108 -18.43 18.33 8.19
CA THR A 108 -18.20 16.88 8.09
C THR A 108 -17.15 16.39 9.07
N LYS A 109 -17.63 15.52 9.98
CA LYS A 109 -17.01 14.39 10.70
C LYS A 109 -15.50 14.50 10.97
N GLY A 110 -15.14 14.34 12.25
CA GLY A 110 -13.80 14.53 12.83
C GLY A 110 -12.61 13.87 12.10
N PRO A 111 -11.38 14.15 12.56
CA PRO A 111 -10.16 13.82 11.83
C PRO A 111 -10.08 12.33 11.49
N VAL A 112 -9.86 12.03 10.21
CA VAL A 112 -9.61 10.67 9.75
C VAL A 112 -8.30 10.20 10.37
N LYS A 113 -8.34 9.13 11.17
CA LYS A 113 -7.18 8.64 11.95
C LYS A 113 -5.96 8.30 11.08
N ASP A 114 -6.21 7.87 9.85
CA ASP A 114 -5.18 7.40 8.91
C ASP A 114 -4.75 8.48 7.91
N ALA A 115 -5.11 9.74 8.18
CA ALA A 115 -4.70 10.90 7.39
C ALA A 115 -3.18 11.00 7.27
N GLY A 116 -2.68 10.98 6.03
CA GLY A 116 -1.29 11.25 5.73
C GLY A 116 -0.45 9.99 5.86
N MET A 117 -1.10 8.84 5.67
CA MET A 117 -0.52 7.52 5.81
C MET A 117 -0.88 6.66 4.60
N ILE A 118 0.11 5.93 4.11
CA ILE A 118 -0.05 4.81 3.19
C ILE A 118 0.23 3.55 4.02
N ILE A 119 -0.80 2.72 4.23
CA ILE A 119 -0.70 1.53 5.08
C ILE A 119 -0.82 0.29 4.20
N LEU A 120 0.26 -0.49 4.09
CA LEU A 120 0.24 -1.80 3.47
C LEU A 120 0.01 -2.86 4.55
N LYS A 121 -1.08 -3.63 4.44
CA LYS A 121 -1.38 -4.77 5.31
C LYS A 121 -1.23 -6.06 4.50
N ILE A 122 -0.39 -6.98 4.98
CA ILE A 122 -0.20 -8.29 4.38
C ILE A 122 -0.85 -9.34 5.29
N LYS A 123 -1.64 -10.22 4.70
CA LYS A 123 -2.35 -11.30 5.39
C LYS A 123 -1.93 -12.64 4.81
N ARG A 124 -1.70 -13.62 5.68
CA ARG A 124 -1.50 -15.03 5.29
C ARG A 124 -2.85 -15.68 5.05
N ILE A 125 -3.00 -16.38 3.94
CA ILE A 125 -4.27 -16.95 3.51
C ILE A 125 -4.12 -18.38 2.99
N LYS A 126 -5.23 -19.12 3.03
CA LYS A 126 -5.49 -20.30 2.20
C LYS A 126 -6.44 -19.91 1.08
N ARG A 127 -6.09 -20.26 -0.15
CA ARG A 127 -7.02 -20.15 -1.29
C ARG A 127 -8.01 -21.30 -1.21
N VAL A 128 -9.29 -21.01 -1.42
CA VAL A 128 -10.36 -22.01 -1.45
C VAL A 128 -10.82 -22.18 -2.88
N ASP A 129 -11.92 -21.54 -3.26
CA ASP A 129 -12.50 -21.63 -4.59
C ASP A 129 -12.32 -20.33 -5.39
N GLY A 130 -12.46 -20.45 -6.71
CA GLY A 130 -12.56 -19.28 -7.58
C GLY A 130 -13.91 -18.59 -7.39
N ARG A 131 -13.92 -17.26 -7.32
CA ARG A 131 -15.14 -16.44 -7.29
C ARG A 131 -15.09 -15.34 -8.36
N PRO A 132 -16.22 -14.73 -8.75
CA PRO A 132 -16.21 -13.60 -9.67
C PRO A 132 -15.35 -12.45 -9.16
N ALA A 133 -14.83 -11.64 -10.09
CA ALA A 133 -14.07 -10.44 -9.76
C ALA A 133 -14.84 -9.49 -8.84
N ASN A 134 -14.10 -8.70 -8.05
CA ASN A 134 -14.75 -7.70 -7.20
C ASN A 134 -15.54 -6.70 -8.04
N PRO A 135 -16.73 -6.28 -7.56
CA PRO A 135 -17.42 -5.16 -8.15
C PRO A 135 -16.51 -3.91 -8.07
N LEU A 136 -16.64 -3.04 -9.07
CA LEU A 136 -15.94 -1.77 -9.08
C LEU A 136 -16.44 -0.92 -7.91
N GLN A 137 -15.51 -0.45 -7.09
CA GLN A 137 -15.85 0.44 -5.99
C GLN A 137 -15.94 1.88 -6.51
N PRO A 138 -16.96 2.65 -6.10
CA PRO A 138 -17.00 4.07 -6.43
C PRO A 138 -15.80 4.76 -5.80
N ILE A 139 -14.99 5.39 -6.64
CA ILE A 139 -13.80 6.12 -6.21
C ILE A 139 -14.28 7.48 -5.68
N PRO A 140 -14.04 7.82 -4.40
CA PRO A 140 -14.39 9.14 -3.90
C PRO A 140 -13.56 10.19 -4.63
N SER A 141 -14.21 11.28 -5.05
CA SER A 141 -13.55 12.39 -5.75
C SER A 141 -12.47 13.06 -4.89
N VAL A 142 -12.68 13.11 -3.56
CA VAL A 142 -11.75 13.68 -2.60
C VAL A 142 -11.57 12.73 -1.41
N LEU A 143 -10.31 12.40 -1.13
CA LEU A 143 -9.87 11.49 -0.08
C LEU A 143 -9.70 12.23 1.26
N GLY A 144 -10.83 12.53 1.89
CA GLY A 144 -10.85 13.23 3.18
C GLY A 144 -10.71 14.74 3.07
N LYS A 145 -11.32 15.47 4.01
CA LYS A 145 -11.13 16.92 4.18
C LYS A 145 -10.25 17.12 5.39
N ARG A 146 -9.14 17.83 5.26
CA ARG A 146 -8.18 18.05 6.37
C ARG A 146 -7.93 19.51 6.65
N LYS A 147 -7.39 19.75 7.85
CA LYS A 147 -6.85 21.05 8.26
C LYS A 147 -5.63 21.43 7.39
N HIS A 148 -5.49 22.74 7.25
CA HIS A 148 -4.66 23.58 6.37
C HIS A 148 -3.16 23.25 6.16
N SER A 149 -2.61 22.11 6.60
CA SER A 149 -1.17 21.81 6.41
C SER A 149 -0.86 20.35 6.08
N SER A 150 -1.88 19.51 5.93
CA SER A 150 -1.67 18.11 5.61
C SER A 150 -1.67 17.89 4.10
N ARG A 151 -0.63 17.21 3.58
CA ARG A 151 -0.69 16.60 2.23
C ARG A 151 -1.62 15.38 2.29
N ASP A 152 -2.35 15.19 1.20
CA ASP A 152 -3.29 14.09 1.01
C ASP A 152 -2.86 13.29 -0.23
N THR A 153 -3.34 12.06 -0.35
CA THR A 153 -3.27 11.29 -1.58
C THR A 153 -4.58 11.46 -2.33
N SER A 154 -4.49 11.39 -3.65
CA SER A 154 -5.64 11.41 -4.52
C SER A 154 -5.48 10.44 -5.67
N PHE A 155 -6.48 10.45 -6.54
CA PHE A 155 -6.52 9.64 -7.73
C PHE A 155 -6.34 10.54 -8.94
N GLY A 156 -5.27 10.29 -9.69
CA GLY A 156 -4.99 11.03 -10.92
C GLY A 156 -6.01 10.74 -12.02
N GLU A 157 -5.72 11.28 -13.21
CA GLU A 157 -6.54 11.03 -14.40
C GLU A 157 -6.62 9.54 -14.73
N GLU A 158 -7.76 9.13 -15.27
CA GLU A 158 -8.02 7.75 -15.61
C GLU A 158 -7.14 7.33 -16.80
N VAL A 159 -6.32 6.30 -16.58
CA VAL A 159 -5.40 5.75 -17.58
C VAL A 159 -5.80 4.34 -17.97
N LYS A 160 -5.47 3.95 -19.21
CA LYS A 160 -5.68 2.58 -19.68
C LYS A 160 -4.84 1.61 -18.84
N ALA A 161 -5.48 0.56 -18.37
CA ALA A 161 -4.88 -0.50 -17.56
C ALA A 161 -5.07 -1.86 -18.22
N PHE A 162 -4.48 -2.90 -17.62
CA PHE A 162 -4.79 -4.27 -18.02
C PHE A 162 -6.23 -4.62 -17.64
N SER A 163 -6.91 -5.37 -18.51
CA SER A 163 -8.25 -5.88 -18.27
C SER A 163 -8.30 -6.64 -16.93
N GLN A 164 -9.36 -6.42 -16.16
CA GLN A 164 -9.57 -7.13 -14.90
C GLN A 164 -9.68 -8.62 -15.17
N HIS A 165 -8.99 -9.44 -14.38
CA HIS A 165 -9.21 -10.88 -14.44
C HIS A 165 -10.66 -11.17 -14.04
N PRO A 166 -11.42 -11.99 -14.80
CA PRO A 166 -12.87 -12.20 -14.56
C PRO A 166 -13.16 -12.90 -13.24
N THR A 167 -12.17 -13.60 -12.68
CA THR A 167 -12.26 -14.30 -11.40
C THR A 167 -11.16 -13.86 -10.42
N THR A 168 -11.46 -13.91 -9.13
CA THR A 168 -10.51 -13.83 -8.02
C THR A 168 -10.64 -15.08 -7.15
N TRP A 169 -9.90 -15.15 -6.06
CA TRP A 169 -9.96 -16.27 -5.12
C TRP A 169 -10.81 -15.90 -3.90
N GLU A 170 -11.62 -16.85 -3.44
CA GLU A 170 -12.07 -16.87 -2.06
C GLU A 170 -10.88 -17.22 -1.15
N VAL A 171 -10.81 -16.53 -0.03
CA VAL A 171 -9.66 -16.55 0.87
C VAL A 171 -10.12 -16.91 2.28
N ARG A 172 -9.45 -17.89 2.88
CA ARG A 172 -9.54 -18.21 4.30
C ARG A 172 -8.23 -17.87 4.99
N PRO A 173 -8.22 -17.71 6.33
CA PRO A 173 -6.96 -17.63 7.08
C PRO A 173 -6.06 -18.84 6.79
N HIS A 174 -4.74 -18.66 6.76
CA HIS A 174 -3.82 -19.75 6.38
C HIS A 174 -3.81 -20.89 7.41
N ASP A 175 -3.40 -20.69 8.65
CA ASP A 175 -3.48 -21.72 9.72
C ASP A 175 -3.28 -21.04 11.08
N ASP A 176 -3.95 -21.57 12.12
CA ASP A 176 -3.75 -21.35 13.56
C ASP A 176 -3.46 -19.92 14.02
N ASP A 177 -4.18 -18.94 13.50
CA ASP A 177 -4.49 -17.77 14.32
C ASP A 177 -5.56 -18.20 15.34
N GLU A 178 -5.22 -19.17 16.19
CA GLU A 178 -6.01 -19.65 17.34
C GLU A 178 -6.29 -18.51 18.34
N THR A 179 -5.69 -17.33 18.11
CA THR A 179 -5.96 -16.12 18.88
C THR A 179 -7.45 -15.81 18.98
N VAL A 180 -8.28 -16.23 18.01
CA VAL A 180 -9.73 -16.16 18.14
C VAL A 180 -10.43 -17.37 17.47
N PRO A 181 -10.86 -18.38 18.25
CA PRO A 181 -11.76 -19.42 17.77
C PRO A 181 -12.98 -18.80 17.08
N GLY A 182 -13.21 -19.13 15.81
CA GLY A 182 -14.33 -18.58 15.01
C GLY A 182 -14.01 -17.33 14.19
N ALA A 183 -12.75 -16.90 14.09
CA ALA A 183 -12.37 -15.81 13.20
C ALA A 183 -12.57 -16.18 11.71
N ILE A 184 -13.62 -15.63 11.10
CA ILE A 184 -13.90 -15.77 9.66
C ILE A 184 -12.88 -14.97 8.82
N LYS A 185 -12.24 -13.95 9.39
CA LYS A 185 -11.37 -13.00 8.68
C LYS A 185 -9.90 -13.21 9.06
N PRO A 186 -8.97 -13.36 8.09
CA PRO A 186 -7.55 -13.39 8.35
C PRO A 186 -7.11 -12.09 9.00
N SER A 187 -6.34 -12.22 10.07
CA SER A 187 -5.68 -11.11 10.73
C SER A 187 -4.57 -10.52 9.83
N THR A 188 -4.03 -9.38 10.25
CA THR A 188 -2.86 -8.80 9.60
C THR A 188 -1.60 -9.43 10.16
N TYR A 189 -0.83 -10.10 9.30
CA TYR A 189 0.42 -10.76 9.69
C TYR A 189 1.58 -9.76 9.86
N VAL A 190 1.62 -8.76 8.98
CA VAL A 190 2.55 -7.62 9.04
C VAL A 190 1.92 -6.38 8.43
N SER A 191 2.23 -5.21 8.98
CA SER A 191 1.87 -3.93 8.38
C SER A 191 3.07 -2.99 8.20
N PHE A 192 3.07 -2.27 7.08
CA PHE A 192 4.03 -1.20 6.79
C PHE A 192 3.29 0.12 6.68
N VAL A 193 3.68 1.11 7.47
CA VAL A 193 3.04 2.43 7.56
C VAL A 193 4.00 3.51 7.07
N PHE A 194 3.74 4.03 5.89
CA PHE A 194 4.50 5.14 5.32
C PHE A 194 3.77 6.46 5.63
N ARG A 195 4.33 7.26 6.53
CA ARG A 195 3.83 8.59 6.85
C ARG A 195 4.42 9.58 5.85
N TYR A 196 3.62 10.12 4.95
CA TYR A 196 4.15 11.01 3.92
C TYR A 196 3.91 12.47 4.28
N ARG A 197 4.91 13.32 4.04
CA ARG A 197 4.84 14.77 4.23
C ARG A 197 5.57 15.49 3.11
N SER A 198 5.43 16.81 3.07
CA SER A 198 6.21 17.59 2.13
C SER A 198 7.71 17.51 2.46
N PRO A 199 8.60 17.51 1.45
CA PRO A 199 10.04 17.57 1.71
C PRO A 199 10.40 18.71 2.65
N GLU A 200 9.80 19.88 2.42
CA GLU A 200 10.04 21.09 3.22
C GLU A 200 9.61 20.90 4.67
N PHE A 201 8.50 20.19 4.91
CA PHE A 201 8.05 19.84 6.26
C PHE A 201 9.04 18.89 6.94
N LEU A 202 9.51 17.86 6.23
CA LEU A 202 10.45 16.91 6.79
C LEU A 202 11.80 17.56 7.12
N GLU A 203 12.28 18.47 6.28
CA GLU A 203 13.48 19.27 6.51
C GLU A 203 13.31 20.22 7.71
N ALA A 204 12.19 20.95 7.77
CA ALA A 204 11.90 21.88 8.86
C ALA A 204 11.75 21.18 10.23
N GLN A 205 11.31 19.92 10.25
CA GLN A 205 11.24 19.10 11.46
C GLN A 205 12.56 18.37 11.78
N GLY A 206 13.61 18.53 10.96
CA GLY A 206 14.87 17.81 11.11
C GLY A 206 14.75 16.30 10.90
N ILE A 207 13.69 15.83 10.23
CA ILE A 207 13.44 14.43 9.92
C ILE A 207 14.23 14.02 8.68
N ALA A 208 14.21 14.87 7.64
CA ALA A 208 15.04 14.72 6.47
C ALA A 208 16.28 15.60 6.63
N VAL A 209 17.44 14.97 6.79
CA VAL A 209 18.71 15.67 6.60
C VAL A 209 18.85 15.84 5.09
N GLU A 210 19.15 17.05 4.61
CA GLU A 210 19.65 17.24 3.25
C GLU A 210 20.95 16.41 3.15
N GLU A 211 20.85 15.15 2.75
CA GLU A 211 22.02 14.35 2.43
C GLU A 211 22.76 15.11 1.34
N ASP A 212 23.93 15.62 1.73
CA ASP A 212 24.82 16.50 1.00
C ASP A 212 24.46 16.58 -0.49
N LYS A 213 23.56 17.51 -0.85
CA LYS A 213 23.57 18.06 -2.22
C LYS A 213 25.04 18.37 -2.44
N PRO A 214 25.73 17.70 -3.37
CA PRO A 214 27.19 17.76 -3.44
C PRO A 214 27.53 19.24 -3.46
N LYS A 215 28.12 19.74 -2.37
CA LYS A 215 28.43 21.17 -2.21
C LYS A 215 29.07 21.55 -3.54
N PRO A 216 28.48 22.49 -4.30
CA PRO A 216 28.93 22.79 -5.65
C PRO A 216 30.44 22.94 -5.54
N ARG A 217 31.17 21.99 -6.15
CA ARG A 217 32.63 21.97 -6.00
C ARG A 217 33.06 23.38 -6.38
N PRO A 218 33.75 24.12 -5.49
CA PRO A 218 34.17 25.47 -5.82
C PRO A 218 34.84 25.36 -7.19
N PRO A 219 34.44 26.20 -8.17
CA PRO A 219 34.90 26.05 -9.53
C PRO A 219 36.40 25.89 -9.47
N LYS A 220 36.93 24.73 -9.87
CA LYS A 220 38.37 24.54 -9.99
C LYS A 220 38.79 25.67 -10.90
N ARG A 221 39.43 26.69 -10.32
CA ARG A 221 40.09 27.76 -11.07
C ARG A 221 40.96 27.00 -12.05
N GLN A 222 40.51 26.88 -13.29
CA GLN A 222 41.37 26.39 -14.34
C GLN A 222 42.52 27.36 -14.29
N ALA A 223 43.70 26.84 -13.92
CA ALA A 223 44.92 27.61 -13.99
C ALA A 223 44.98 28.07 -15.44
N VAL A 224 44.65 29.35 -15.66
CA VAL A 224 44.82 30.03 -16.92
C VAL A 224 46.31 29.91 -17.18
N ARG A 225 46.68 28.90 -17.97
CA ARG A 225 48.00 28.84 -18.57
C ARG A 225 48.07 30.09 -19.43
N ARG A 226 48.73 31.13 -18.91
CA ARG A 226 49.21 32.25 -19.70
C ARG A 226 50.04 31.62 -20.82
N ILE A 227 49.45 31.55 -22.01
CA ILE A 227 50.19 31.32 -23.24
C ILE A 227 50.84 32.67 -23.53
N THR A 228 52.11 32.76 -23.19
CA THR A 228 52.98 33.85 -23.56
C THR A 228 53.20 33.79 -25.07
N SER A 229 52.83 34.88 -25.75
CA SER A 229 53.41 35.44 -26.99
C SER A 229 53.59 34.55 -28.23
N LEU A 230 52.98 34.95 -29.36
CA LEU A 230 53.58 35.04 -30.71
C LEU A 230 52.73 36.04 -31.57
N PRO A 231 53.30 36.66 -32.64
CA PRO A 231 53.06 38.04 -33.08
C PRO A 231 52.08 38.19 -34.28
N PRO A 232 51.82 39.43 -34.76
CA PRO A 232 50.76 39.74 -35.72
C PRO A 232 51.20 39.59 -37.19
N HIS A 233 50.37 38.93 -38.01
CA HIS A 233 50.32 39.04 -39.47
C HIS A 233 48.82 39.09 -39.83
N VAL A 234 48.24 40.24 -40.22
CA VAL A 234 48.34 40.96 -41.50
C VAL A 234 47.75 40.18 -42.69
N HIS A 235 46.60 40.70 -43.15
CA HIS A 235 45.84 40.49 -44.40
C HIS A 235 45.24 39.10 -44.70
N GLN A 236 43.94 39.05 -45.01
CA GLN A 236 43.45 39.22 -46.40
C GLN A 236 41.91 39.14 -46.46
N GLU A 237 41.32 40.12 -47.14
CA GLU A 237 39.90 40.13 -47.55
C GLU A 237 39.61 38.97 -48.49
N SER A 238 38.49 38.26 -48.30
CA SER A 238 37.70 37.77 -49.44
C SER A 238 36.23 37.64 -49.07
N LEU A 239 35.42 38.28 -49.89
CA LEU A 239 33.98 38.23 -49.93
C LEU A 239 33.55 36.89 -50.53
N SER A 240 32.63 36.18 -49.88
CA SER A 240 31.68 35.25 -50.51
C SER A 240 30.61 34.81 -49.50
N PRO A 241 29.33 35.14 -49.71
CA PRO A 241 28.24 34.57 -48.94
C PRO A 241 27.83 33.23 -49.55
N VAL A 242 28.07 32.13 -48.82
CA VAL A 242 27.50 30.82 -49.14
C VAL A 242 26.48 30.49 -48.06
N GLU A 243 25.20 30.58 -48.43
CA GLU A 243 24.08 30.10 -47.64
C GLU A 243 24.18 28.58 -47.42
N PRO A 244 24.03 28.09 -46.18
CA PRO A 244 23.85 26.67 -45.92
C PRO A 244 22.39 26.25 -46.10
N PRO A 245 22.12 25.04 -46.61
CA PRO A 245 20.78 24.57 -46.93
C PRO A 245 19.94 24.29 -45.67
N ALA A 246 18.64 24.56 -45.80
CA ALA A 246 17.60 24.32 -44.82
C ALA A 246 17.65 22.89 -44.26
N LYS A 247 17.91 22.77 -42.95
CA LYS A 247 17.73 21.52 -42.21
C LYS A 247 16.25 21.36 -41.87
N LYS A 248 15.67 20.27 -42.39
CA LYS A 248 14.31 19.79 -42.13
C LYS A 248 14.05 19.66 -40.61
N PRO A 249 12.84 20.00 -40.11
CA PRO A 249 12.47 19.76 -38.72
C PRO A 249 12.31 18.25 -38.50
N ARG A 250 13.25 17.65 -37.76
CA ARG A 250 13.12 16.28 -37.25
C ARG A 250 12.23 16.32 -36.02
N LEU A 251 10.94 16.05 -36.21
CA LEU A 251 10.01 15.69 -35.14
C LEU A 251 10.55 14.42 -34.45
N SER A 252 11.11 14.59 -33.26
CA SER A 252 11.35 13.47 -32.34
C SER A 252 11.12 13.92 -30.92
N SER A 253 9.92 13.67 -30.41
CA SER A 253 9.64 13.63 -28.99
C SER A 253 8.56 12.58 -28.71
N SER A 254 8.84 11.32 -29.03
CA SER A 254 8.24 10.20 -28.31
C SER A 254 9.25 9.78 -27.25
N SER A 255 9.21 10.45 -26.10
CA SER A 255 9.88 9.98 -24.89
C SER A 255 9.10 8.78 -24.35
N THR A 256 9.27 7.63 -24.99
CA THR A 256 8.95 6.34 -24.37
C THR A 256 9.95 6.18 -23.23
N GLN A 257 9.54 6.55 -22.01
CA GLN A 257 10.24 6.19 -20.80
C GLN A 257 10.39 4.67 -20.81
N ALA A 258 11.63 4.20 -20.98
CA ALA A 258 11.98 2.81 -20.88
C ALA A 258 11.70 2.38 -19.43
N PHE A 259 10.65 1.57 -19.24
CA PHE A 259 10.46 0.85 -17.99
C PHE A 259 11.71 -0.01 -17.73
N PRO A 260 12.19 -0.12 -16.48
CA PRO A 260 13.35 -0.93 -16.14
C PRO A 260 13.12 -2.38 -16.59
N THR A 261 13.83 -2.80 -17.63
CA THR A 261 13.63 -4.05 -18.39
C THR A 261 14.05 -5.32 -17.65
N GLY A 262 14.42 -5.23 -16.36
CA GLY A 262 14.83 -6.38 -15.57
C GLY A 262 13.70 -7.10 -14.81
N VAL A 263 12.52 -6.47 -14.68
CA VAL A 263 11.42 -7.08 -13.91
C VAL A 263 10.61 -7.98 -14.83
N ARG A 264 10.88 -9.28 -14.75
CA ARG A 264 10.13 -10.36 -15.42
C ARG A 264 8.63 -10.04 -15.33
N ARG A 265 7.95 -9.97 -16.49
CA ARG A 265 6.54 -9.62 -16.57
C ARG A 265 5.75 -10.51 -15.58
N PRO A 266 4.97 -9.94 -14.64
CA PRO A 266 4.24 -10.75 -13.68
C PRO A 266 3.37 -11.75 -14.42
N SER A 267 3.41 -13.02 -13.98
CA SER A 267 2.57 -14.07 -14.53
C SER A 267 1.09 -13.64 -14.47
N ALA A 268 0.27 -14.17 -15.36
CA ALA A 268 -1.16 -13.82 -15.41
C ALA A 268 -1.86 -14.04 -14.05
N GLU A 269 -1.38 -15.00 -13.25
CA GLU A 269 -1.93 -15.32 -11.94
C GLU A 269 -1.69 -14.21 -10.88
N VAL A 270 -0.50 -13.59 -10.88
CA VAL A 270 -0.16 -12.46 -9.98
C VAL A 270 -0.99 -11.20 -10.33
N ARG A 271 -1.67 -11.19 -11.48
CA ARG A 271 -2.56 -10.09 -11.88
C ARG A 271 -3.94 -10.16 -11.24
N ARG A 272 -4.27 -11.17 -10.45
CA ARG A 272 -5.53 -11.19 -9.68
C ARG A 272 -5.46 -10.18 -8.53
N THR A 273 -6.54 -9.44 -8.35
CA THR A 273 -6.67 -8.48 -7.23
C THR A 273 -7.16 -9.21 -5.99
N ALA A 274 -6.51 -8.95 -4.86
CA ALA A 274 -6.98 -9.40 -3.56
C ALA A 274 -8.42 -8.93 -3.33
N SER A 275 -9.19 -9.69 -2.60
CA SER A 275 -10.57 -9.34 -2.36
C SER A 275 -11.01 -9.71 -0.96
N TRP A 276 -11.74 -8.82 -0.33
CA TRP A 276 -12.48 -9.13 0.88
C TRP A 276 -13.86 -8.52 0.73
N ASN A 277 -14.92 -9.30 0.90
CA ASN A 277 -16.24 -8.72 1.11
C ASN A 277 -16.22 -8.09 2.50
N THR A 278 -15.83 -6.82 2.58
CA THR A 278 -16.30 -5.99 3.70
C THR A 278 -17.75 -5.71 3.37
N THR A 279 -18.65 -6.62 3.76
CA THR A 279 -20.06 -6.26 3.90
C THR A 279 -20.09 -5.19 4.98
N SER A 280 -19.82 -3.93 4.62
CA SER A 280 -20.21 -2.80 5.45
C SER A 280 -21.71 -2.64 5.23
N SER A 281 -22.48 -3.58 5.75
CA SER A 281 -23.82 -3.25 6.20
C SER A 281 -23.61 -2.25 7.32
N GLN A 282 -23.57 -0.95 6.99
CA GLN A 282 -23.96 0.01 8.01
C GLN A 282 -25.41 -0.36 8.35
N PRO A 283 -25.71 -0.72 9.61
CA PRO A 283 -27.11 -0.80 9.99
C PRO A 283 -27.67 0.62 9.80
N THR A 284 -28.62 0.73 8.88
CA THR A 284 -29.47 1.92 8.75
C THR A 284 -30.30 1.99 10.02
N VAL A 285 -29.73 2.59 11.09
CA VAL A 285 -30.49 2.94 12.28
C VAL A 285 -31.32 4.15 11.89
N GLY A 286 -32.61 3.91 11.63
CA GLY A 286 -33.60 4.96 11.45
C GLY A 286 -33.69 5.86 12.69
N PRO A 287 -34.20 7.10 12.53
CA PRO A 287 -34.23 8.07 13.62
C PRO A 287 -35.31 7.65 14.62
N THR A 288 -34.90 6.98 15.69
CA THR A 288 -35.74 6.85 16.89
C THR A 288 -35.22 7.81 17.94
N GLU A 289 -35.90 8.94 17.99
CA GLU A 289 -36.00 9.85 19.11
C GLU A 289 -36.16 9.05 20.41
N SER A 290 -35.11 9.02 21.23
CA SER A 290 -35.19 8.50 22.59
C SER A 290 -34.28 9.31 23.50
N GLN A 291 -34.94 10.11 24.34
CA GLN A 291 -34.38 10.74 25.52
C GLN A 291 -33.80 9.66 26.43
N PHE A 292 -32.50 9.74 26.73
CA PHE A 292 -31.90 8.93 27.79
C PHE A 292 -31.68 9.78 29.04
N PHE A 293 -32.52 9.50 30.04
CA PHE A 293 -32.26 9.76 31.44
C PHE A 293 -31.09 8.89 31.92
N LEU A 294 -30.16 9.49 32.66
CA LEU A 294 -29.10 8.76 33.38
C LEU A 294 -29.68 8.09 34.63
N PRO A 295 -29.46 6.78 34.86
CA PRO A 295 -29.63 6.21 36.19
C PRO A 295 -28.33 6.29 37.00
N ARG A 296 -28.46 6.79 38.23
CA ARG A 296 -27.42 6.83 39.26
C ARG A 296 -26.97 5.41 39.65
N PRO A 297 -25.70 5.21 40.04
CA PRO A 297 -25.25 3.94 40.60
C PRO A 297 -25.76 3.75 42.03
N LYS A 298 -26.25 2.54 42.34
CA LYS A 298 -26.45 2.06 43.72
C LYS A 298 -25.50 0.90 44.01
N PRO A 299 -25.10 0.72 45.28
CA PRO A 299 -23.95 -0.08 45.69
C PRO A 299 -24.25 -1.58 45.76
N TYR A 300 -23.16 -2.34 45.66
CA TYR A 300 -23.03 -3.79 45.85
C TYR A 300 -23.85 -4.36 47.01
N SER A 301 -24.59 -5.44 46.74
CA SER A 301 -24.97 -6.45 47.73
C SER A 301 -24.66 -7.83 47.14
N ALA A 302 -23.73 -8.54 47.78
CA ALA A 302 -23.38 -9.92 47.46
C ALA A 302 -24.48 -10.87 47.91
N THR A 303 -24.79 -11.87 47.08
CA THR A 303 -25.67 -13.00 47.42
C THR A 303 -24.96 -14.31 47.02
N PRO A 304 -25.08 -15.40 47.80
CA PRO A 304 -24.17 -16.53 47.73
C PRO A 304 -24.50 -17.53 46.61
N LEU A 305 -23.46 -18.25 46.21
CA LEU A 305 -23.47 -19.43 45.34
C LEU A 305 -24.42 -20.52 45.86
N ILE A 306 -25.31 -20.99 45.00
CA ILE A 306 -26.05 -22.26 45.15
C ILE A 306 -25.66 -23.14 43.96
N LEU A 307 -24.93 -24.22 44.25
CA LEU A 307 -24.63 -25.30 43.31
C LEU A 307 -25.86 -26.22 43.16
N PRO A 308 -26.20 -26.67 41.94
CA PRO A 308 -27.15 -27.75 41.75
C PRO A 308 -26.50 -29.13 41.99
N PRO A 309 -27.28 -30.15 42.39
CA PRO A 309 -26.78 -31.48 42.73
C PRO A 309 -26.53 -32.35 41.49
N ASP A 310 -25.48 -33.17 41.57
CA ASP A 310 -25.18 -34.26 40.65
C ASP A 310 -26.21 -35.39 40.76
N PRO A 311 -26.73 -35.92 39.63
CA PRO A 311 -27.34 -37.24 39.61
C PRO A 311 -26.31 -38.31 39.22
N ASP A 312 -26.00 -39.16 40.19
CA ASP A 312 -25.52 -40.53 40.01
C ASP A 312 -26.47 -41.31 39.08
N SER A 313 -25.91 -41.97 38.07
CA SER A 313 -26.44 -43.25 37.60
C SER A 313 -25.37 -44.07 36.88
N SER A 314 -24.96 -45.10 37.61
CA SER A 314 -24.25 -46.32 37.26
C SER A 314 -24.87 -47.15 36.12
N VAL A 315 -24.14 -48.22 35.71
CA VAL A 315 -24.56 -49.44 34.95
C VAL A 315 -24.35 -49.28 33.43
N THR A 316 -23.65 -50.10 32.63
CA THR A 316 -23.19 -51.52 32.65
C THR A 316 -22.09 -51.69 31.59
N SER A 317 -20.92 -52.24 31.92
CA SER A 317 -20.38 -53.52 31.44
C SER A 317 -21.09 -54.18 30.24
N GLU A 318 -20.40 -54.30 29.10
CA GLU A 318 -20.31 -55.55 28.33
C GLU A 318 -19.25 -55.43 27.22
N SER A 319 -18.20 -56.25 27.34
CA SER A 319 -17.27 -56.58 26.26
C SER A 319 -17.84 -57.73 25.44
N PRO A 320 -17.52 -57.79 24.14
CA PRO A 320 -17.03 -59.05 23.62
C PRO A 320 -15.88 -58.88 22.61
N ASP A 321 -14.80 -59.59 22.88
CA ASP A 321 -13.90 -60.22 21.91
C ASP A 321 -14.23 -61.74 21.93
N PRO A 322 -13.75 -62.62 21.02
CA PRO A 322 -12.92 -62.43 19.82
C PRO A 322 -13.45 -63.27 18.63
N SER A 323 -12.57 -63.56 17.65
CA SER A 323 -12.67 -64.45 16.47
C SER A 323 -13.07 -63.75 15.17
N GLY A 324 -12.44 -63.95 14.01
CA GLY A 324 -11.46 -64.93 13.55
C GLY A 324 -11.72 -65.07 12.04
N GLY A 325 -10.68 -65.03 11.19
CA GLY A 325 -10.90 -65.16 9.75
C GLY A 325 -9.67 -64.95 8.89
N SER A 326 -8.81 -65.96 8.82
CA SER A 326 -7.98 -66.21 7.64
C SER A 326 -8.87 -66.47 6.43
N GLN A 327 -8.55 -65.89 5.27
CA GLN A 327 -8.65 -66.62 4.00
C GLN A 327 -7.72 -66.04 2.93
N ASP A 328 -6.79 -66.89 2.50
CA ASP A 328 -6.11 -66.88 1.22
C ASP A 328 -7.10 -66.76 0.05
N SER A 329 -6.71 -66.04 -1.00
CA SER A 329 -7.05 -66.40 -2.39
C SER A 329 -6.07 -65.73 -3.36
N ARG A 330 -5.50 -66.60 -4.18
CA ARG A 330 -4.66 -66.44 -5.38
C ARG A 330 -4.84 -65.18 -6.22
#